data_AF-B0E526-F1
#
_entry.id   AF-B0E526-F1
#
_cell.length_a   1.000
_cell.length_b   1.000
_cell.length_c   1.000
_cell.angle_alpha   90.00
_cell.angle_beta   90.00
_cell.angle_gamma   90.00
#
_symmetry.space_group_name_H-M   'P 1'
#
loop_
_entity.id
_entity.type
_entity.pdbx_description
1 polymer ?
#
loop_
_entity_poly.entity_id
_entity_poly.type
_entity_poly.pdbx_seq_one_letter_code
_entity_poly.pdbx_strand_id
1 'polypeptide(L)' 'MGGIGKTQICLKFVEKMAGRFSHVFWIDASSEDNIAVALKGLCSHPDAKAAGISASSNSALIWIASLQGELAAGV' A
#
# COMPACT_ATOMS: atom_id res chain seq x y z
N MET A 1 23.84 -10.51 2.14
CA MET A 1 23.47 -11.69 1.32
C MET A 1 22.15 -11.42 0.57
N GLY A 2 22.22 -10.91 -0.66
CA GLY A 2 21.05 -10.61 -1.48
C GLY A 2 20.57 -11.85 -2.24
N GLY A 3 19.83 -12.74 -1.57
CA GLY A 3 19.29 -13.94 -2.19
C GLY A 3 18.37 -13.66 -3.38
N ILE A 4 18.63 -14.33 -4.49
CA ILE A 4 17.82 -14.40 -5.72
C ILE A 4 16.38 -14.84 -5.35
N GLY A 5 15.38 -14.15 -5.89
CA GLY A 5 13.99 -14.64 -5.89
C GLY A 5 13.03 -14.05 -4.85
N LYS A 6 13.47 -13.27 -3.85
CA LYS A 6 12.56 -12.66 -2.85
C LYS A 6 11.47 -11.79 -3.48
N THR A 7 11.87 -10.87 -4.37
CA THR A 7 10.94 -10.04 -5.13
C THR A 7 9.99 -10.88 -5.98
N GLN A 8 10.49 -11.93 -6.63
CA GLN A 8 9.64 -12.82 -7.43
C GLN A 8 8.63 -13.61 -6.61
N ILE A 9 8.98 -14.02 -5.38
CA ILE A 9 8.04 -14.67 -4.46
C ILE A 9 6.93 -13.69 -4.08
N CYS A 10 7.26 -12.43 -3.75
CA CYS A 10 6.26 -11.40 -3.47
C CYS A 10 5.32 -11.16 -4.66
N LEU A 11 5.85 -11.09 -5.88
CA LEU A 11 5.04 -10.92 -7.09
C LEU A 11 4.08 -12.10 -7.31
N LYS A 12 4.59 -13.34 -7.21
CA LYS A 12 3.74 -14.54 -7.31
C LYS A 12 2.68 -14.62 -6.20
N PHE A 13 2.98 -14.11 -5.02
CA PHE A 13 2.00 -14.03 -3.93
C PHE A 13 0.86 -13.07 -4.30
N VAL A 14 1.17 -11.88 -4.81
CA VAL A 14 0.16 -10.91 -5.24
C VAL A 14 -0.70 -11.49 -6.37
N GLU A 15 -0.08 -12.16 -7.36
CA GLU A 15 -0.80 -12.86 -8.43
C GLU A 15 -1.75 -13.94 -7.88
N LYS A 16 -1.28 -14.77 -6.95
CA LYS A 16 -2.09 -15.84 -6.34
C LYS A 16 -3.23 -15.31 -5.47
N MET A 17 -3.03 -14.15 -4.86
CA MET A 17 -4.00 -13.50 -3.98
C MET A 17 -4.84 -12.45 -4.70
N ALA A 18 -4.74 -12.36 -6.03
CA ALA A 18 -5.55 -11.47 -6.84
C ALA A 18 -7.03 -11.73 -6.55
N GLY A 19 -7.75 -10.68 -6.13
CA GLY A 19 -9.15 -10.76 -5.73
C GLY A 19 -9.42 -11.04 -4.25
N ARG A 20 -8.40 -11.30 -3.41
CA ARG A 20 -8.55 -11.41 -1.95
C ARG A 20 -8.24 -10.13 -1.19
N PHE A 21 -7.45 -9.24 -1.79
CA PHE A 21 -7.14 -7.93 -1.24
C PHE A 21 -7.67 -6.87 -2.17
N SER A 22 -8.43 -5.91 -1.62
CA SER A 22 -8.94 -4.75 -2.35
C SER A 22 -7.80 -3.79 -2.73
N HIS A 23 -6.78 -3.70 -1.88
CA HIS A 23 -5.65 -2.79 -2.05
C HIS A 23 -4.32 -3.51 -1.79
N VAL A 24 -3.37 -3.35 -2.72
CA VAL A 24 -1.99 -3.82 -2.59
C VAL A 24 -1.07 -2.67 -2.96
N PHE A 25 -0.19 -2.28 -2.03
CA PHE A 25 0.74 -1.16 -2.22
C PHE A 25 2.18 -1.66 -2.29
N TRP A 26 2.95 -1.14 -3.25
CA TRP A 26 4.39 -1.37 -3.34
C TRP A 26 5.14 -0.15 -2.85
N ILE A 27 5.99 -0.32 -1.83
CA ILE A 27 6.77 0.77 -1.23
C ILE A 27 8.25 0.39 -1.29
N ASP A 28 9.07 1.27 -1.85
CA ASP A 28 10.52 1.19 -1.75
C ASP A 28 10.96 1.68 -0.36
N ALA A 29 11.46 0.75 0.46
CA ALA A 29 11.91 1.01 1.82
C ALA A 29 13.44 1.09 1.96
N SER A 30 14.15 1.37 0.87
CA SER A 30 15.62 1.45 0.87
C SER A 30 16.20 2.64 1.65
N SER A 31 15.41 3.70 1.88
CA SER A 31 15.75 4.85 2.73
C SER A 31 14.49 5.49 3.31
N GLU A 32 14.63 6.30 4.37
CA GLU A 32 13.51 7.05 4.94
C GLU A 32 12.89 8.02 3.93
N ASP A 33 13.72 8.68 3.10
CA ASP A 33 13.25 9.57 2.04
C ASP A 33 12.42 8.81 0.99
N ASN A 34 12.86 7.62 0.59
CA ASN A 34 12.14 6.79 -0.38
C ASN A 34 10.79 6.33 0.18
N ILE A 35 10.74 5.97 1.47
CA ILE A 35 9.49 5.66 2.17
C ILE A 35 8.55 6.87 2.17
N ALA A 36 9.06 8.06 2.52
CA ALA A 36 8.26 9.27 2.60
C ALA A 36 7.67 9.67 1.22
N VAL A 37 8.47 9.58 0.16
CA VAL A 37 8.05 9.83 -1.23
C VAL A 37 7.01 8.80 -1.67
N ALA A 38 7.26 7.51 -1.43
CA ALA A 38 6.31 6.45 -1.78
C ALA A 38 4.96 6.63 -1.07
N LEU A 39 4.96 6.93 0.23
CA LEU A 39 3.73 7.19 1.00
C LEU A 39 2.98 8.42 0.46
N LYS A 40 3.66 9.52 0.16
CA LYS A 40 3.02 10.69 -0.47
C LYS A 40 2.43 10.35 -1.84
N GLY A 41 3.09 9.46 -2.59
CA GLY A 41 2.60 8.96 -3.87
C GLY A 41 1.24 8.25 -3.74
N LEU A 42 1.00 7.55 -2.64
CA LEU A 42 -0.29 6.88 -2.39
C LEU A 42 -1.47 7.85 -2.30
N CYS A 43 -1.25 9.09 -1.88
CA CYS A 43 -2.30 10.13 -1.89
C CYS A 43 -2.80 10.43 -3.31
N SER A 44 -2.06 10.03 -4.36
CA SER A 44 -2.50 10.19 -5.74
C SER A 44 -3.45 9.07 -6.22
N HIS A 45 -3.60 7.99 -5.43
CA HIS A 45 -4.51 6.88 -5.74
C HIS A 45 -5.97 7.38 -5.84
N PRO A 46 -6.78 6.90 -6.79
CA PRO A 46 -8.17 7.34 -6.96
C PRO A 46 -8.98 7.27 -5.65
N ASP A 47 -8.91 6.15 -4.94
CA ASP A 47 -9.62 5.96 -3.67
C ASP A 47 -9.13 6.89 -2.57
N ALA A 48 -7.82 7.18 -2.53
CA ALA A 48 -7.23 8.13 -1.59
C ALA A 48 -7.70 9.56 -1.88
N LYS A 49 -7.75 9.95 -3.17
CA LYS A 49 -8.29 11.24 -3.60
C LYS A 49 -9.78 11.37 -3.29
N ALA A 50 -10.55 10.30 -3.51
CA ALA A 50 -11.97 10.26 -3.17
C ALA A 50 -12.20 10.41 -1.66
N ALA A 51 -11.31 9.86 -0.84
CA ALA A 51 -11.28 10.07 0.61
C ALA A 51 -10.79 11.46 1.04
N GLY A 52 -10.39 12.33 0.10
CA GLY A 52 -10.03 13.73 0.37
C GLY A 52 -8.74 13.91 1.16
N ILE A 53 -7.82 12.94 1.11
CA ILE A 53 -6.61 12.98 1.94
C ILE A 53 -5.58 13.98 1.40
N SER A 54 -4.88 14.67 2.30
CA SER A 54 -3.82 15.61 1.91
C SER A 54 -2.55 14.87 1.46
N ALA A 55 -1.72 15.53 0.66
CA ALA A 55 -0.48 14.96 0.10
C ALA A 55 0.66 14.90 1.13
N SER A 56 0.47 14.15 2.21
CA SER A 56 1.45 13.95 3.28
C SER A 56 1.60 12.46 3.62
N SER A 57 2.79 12.06 4.07
CA SER A 57 3.06 10.67 4.45
C SER A 57 2.19 10.22 5.62
N ASN A 58 1.91 11.11 6.59
CA ASN A 58 1.05 10.79 7.73
C ASN A 58 -0.41 10.59 7.31
N SER A 59 -0.93 11.42 6.39
CA SER A 59 -2.28 11.27 5.86
C SER A 59 -2.43 9.97 5.06
N ALA A 60 -1.41 9.57 4.31
CA ALA A 60 -1.40 8.28 3.62
C ALA A 60 -1.47 7.10 4.62
N LEU A 61 -0.72 7.16 5.73
CA LEU A 61 -0.76 6.12 6.76
C LEU A 61 -2.13 6.04 7.45
N ILE A 62 -2.74 7.18 7.79
CA ILE A 62 -4.09 7.23 8.36
C ILE A 62 -5.12 6.64 7.40
N TRP A 63 -4.99 6.94 6.11
CA TRP A 63 -5.86 6.36 5.08
C TRP A 63 -5.71 4.84 5.01
N ILE A 64 -4.49 4.32 4.91
CA ILE A 64 -4.23 2.87 4.90
C ILE A 64 -4.82 2.19 6.14
N ALA A 65 -4.69 2.81 7.32
CA ALA A 65 -5.26 2.29 8.55
C ALA A 65 -6.80 2.24 8.49
N SER A 66 -7.44 3.23 7.86
CA SER A 66 -8.90 3.24 7.68
C SER A 66 -9.43 2.14 6.77
N LEU A 67 -8.64 1.68 5.79
CA LEU A 67 -9.01 0.58 4.88
C LEU A 67 -9.19 -0.76 5.62
N GLN A 68 -8.57 -0.93 6.79
CA GLN A 68 -8.71 -2.15 7.59
C GLN A 68 -10.12 -2.34 8.19
N GLY A 69 -10.94 -1.27 8.21
CA GLY A 69 -12.32 -1.32 8.70
C GLY A 69 -13.31 -2.01 7.74
N GLU A 70 -12.96 -2.18 6.46
CA GLU A 70 -13.90 -2.75 5.46
C GLU A 70 -14.03 -4.29 5.56
N LEU A 71 -13.12 -4.98 6.24
CA LEU A 71 -13.20 -6.44 6.41
C LEU A 71 -14.23 -6.89 7.46
N ALA A 72 -14.70 -6.00 8.33
CA ALA A 72 -15.59 -6.33 9.45
C ALA A 72 -17.09 -6.12 9.16
N ALA A 73 -17.45 -5.53 8.02
CA ALA A 73 -18.85 -5.18 7.69
C ALA A 73 -19.57 -6.24 6.83
N GLY A 74 -18.97 -7.43 6.64
CA GLY A 74 -19.45 -8.46 5.72
C GLY A 74 -19.69 -9.84 6.35
N VAL A 75 -20.27 -9.89 7.56
CA VAL A 75 -20.83 -11.12 8.14
C VAL A 75 -22.25 -10.86 8.62
#